data_AF-A0A432JVH9-F1
#
_entry.id   AF-A0A432JVH9-F1
#
_cell.length_a   1.000
_cell.length_b   1.000
_cell.length_c   1.000
_cell.angle_alpha   90.00
_cell.angle_beta   90.00
_cell.angle_gamma   90.00
#
_symmetry.space_group_name_H-M   'P 1'
#
loop_
_entity.id
_entity.type
_entity.pdbx_description
1 polymer ?
#
loop_
_entity_poly.entity_id
_entity_poly.type
_entity_poly.pdbx_seq_one_letter_code
_entity_poly.pdbx_strand_id
1 'polypeptide(L)'
;MLHVVRHGRTEANAAGLLLGRLDPDLDALGIRQATAVAAAIGPVDRVVSSPLLRAVRTAEAFGLDVKTDDRWLELDYGDLDGTSVFDVPSSTWVQWRAD
;
A
#
# COMPACT_ATOMS: atom_id res chain seq x y z
N MET A 1 -12.40 -11.02 14.02
CA MET A 1 -11.10 -11.41 13.43
C MET A 1 -10.46 -10.15 12.87
N LEU A 2 -9.12 -10.03 12.88
CA LEU A 2 -8.43 -8.89 12.28
C LEU A 2 -7.60 -9.39 11.10
N HIS A 3 -7.78 -8.74 9.94
CA HIS A 3 -6.97 -8.97 8.75
C HIS A 3 -6.16 -7.71 8.45
N VAL A 4 -4.86 -7.87 8.21
CA VAL A 4 -3.99 -6.79 7.75
C VAL A 4 -3.59 -7.12 6.31
N VAL A 5 -3.96 -6.24 5.38
CA VAL A 5 -3.79 -6.45 3.95
C VAL A 5 -2.90 -5.35 3.39
N ARG A 6 -1.79 -5.73 2.76
CA ARG A 6 -1.00 -4.80 1.95
C ARG A 6 -1.76 -4.49 0.67
N HIS A 7 -1.70 -3.23 0.22
CA HIS A 7 -2.28 -2.83 -1.06
C HIS A 7 -1.76 -3.68 -2.24
N GLY A 8 -2.56 -3.80 -3.29
CA GLY A 8 -2.16 -4.43 -4.55
C GLY A 8 -0.96 -3.73 -5.20
N ARG A 9 -0.29 -4.41 -6.13
CA ARG A 9 0.87 -3.86 -6.84
C ARG A 9 0.55 -2.58 -7.61
N THR A 10 1.51 -1.68 -7.66
CA THR A 10 1.55 -0.47 -8.52
C THR A 10 2.72 -0.57 -9.51
N GLU A 11 2.76 0.30 -10.52
CA GLU A 11 3.91 0.40 -11.45
C GLU A 11 5.22 0.74 -10.73
N ALA A 12 5.18 1.55 -9.66
CA ALA A 12 6.38 1.84 -8.85
C ALA A 12 6.91 0.57 -8.17
N ASN A 13 6.02 -0.27 -7.63
CA ASN A 13 6.43 -1.57 -7.08
C ASN A 13 6.99 -2.49 -8.17
N ALA A 14 6.41 -2.44 -9.38
CA ALA A 14 6.89 -3.20 -10.53
C ALA A 14 8.31 -2.84 -10.94
N ALA A 15 8.62 -1.55 -10.90
CA ALA A 15 9.92 -0.98 -11.23
C ALA A 15 10.94 -1.02 -10.08
N GLY A 16 10.56 -1.52 -8.89
CA GLY A 16 11.46 -1.57 -7.73
C GLY A 16 11.76 -0.19 -7.15
N LEU A 17 10.81 0.74 -7.22
CA LEU A 17 10.94 2.09 -6.68
C LEU A 17 10.36 2.16 -5.26
N LEU A 18 10.97 2.99 -4.41
CA LEU A 18 10.39 3.41 -3.15
C LEU A 18 9.07 4.15 -3.41
N LEU A 19 8.05 3.83 -2.61
CA LEU A 19 6.73 4.41 -2.73
C LEU A 19 6.14 4.69 -1.35
N GLY A 20 6.42 5.86 -0.83
CA GLY A 20 5.91 6.41 0.42
C GLY A 20 4.60 7.17 0.18
N ARG A 21 4.70 8.50 0.02
CA ARG A 21 3.56 9.43 -0.04
C ARG A 21 3.13 9.81 -1.45
N LEU A 22 3.92 9.49 -2.47
CA LEU A 22 3.42 9.45 -3.85
C LEU A 22 2.17 8.56 -3.94
N ASP A 23 1.21 8.97 -4.76
CA ASP A 23 -0.13 8.39 -4.78
C ASP A 23 -0.57 7.81 -6.14
N PRO A 24 0.19 6.86 -6.72
CA PRO A 24 -0.21 6.18 -7.94
C PRO A 24 -1.36 5.19 -7.66
N ASP A 25 -2.12 4.90 -8.71
CA ASP A 25 -3.11 3.83 -8.69
C ASP A 25 -2.44 2.44 -8.80
N LEU A 26 -3.24 1.39 -8.61
CA LEU A 26 -2.86 -0.01 -8.83
C LEU A 26 -2.55 -0.27 -10.31
N ASP A 27 -1.59 -1.17 -10.55
CA ASP A 27 -1.41 -1.74 -11.89
C ASP A 27 -2.47 -2.83 -12.16
N ALA A 28 -2.50 -3.35 -13.39
CA ALA A 28 -3.46 -4.39 -13.77
C ALA A 28 -3.33 -5.68 -12.93
N LEU A 29 -2.14 -5.98 -12.40
CA LEU A 29 -1.94 -7.09 -11.47
C LEU A 29 -2.46 -6.75 -10.07
N GLY A 30 -2.25 -5.52 -9.59
CA GLY A 30 -2.75 -5.02 -8.32
C GLY A 30 -4.27 -5.06 -8.23
N ILE A 31 -4.97 -4.70 -9.30
CA ILE A 31 -6.44 -4.82 -9.37
C ILE A 31 -6.88 -6.28 -9.19
N ARG A 32 -6.22 -7.23 -9.87
CA ARG A 32 -6.52 -8.66 -9.70
C ARG A 32 -6.21 -9.15 -8.29
N GLN A 33 -5.12 -8.68 -7.69
CA GLN A 33 -4.74 -9.00 -6.31
C GLN A 33 -5.79 -8.51 -5.31
N ALA A 34 -6.32 -7.29 -5.49
CA ALA A 34 -7.37 -6.73 -4.66
C ALA A 34 -8.65 -7.60 -4.69
N THR A 35 -9.12 -7.97 -5.88
CA THR A 35 -10.27 -8.88 -6.01
C THR A 35 -10.00 -10.25 -5.37
N ALA A 36 -8.81 -10.81 -5.60
CA ALA A 36 -8.46 -12.14 -5.07
C ALA A 36 -8.38 -12.17 -3.54
N VAL A 37 -7.79 -11.16 -2.91
CA VAL A 37 -7.68 -11.12 -1.45
C VAL A 37 -9.02 -10.87 -0.78
N ALA A 38 -9.88 -10.02 -1.36
CA ALA A 38 -11.23 -9.81 -0.86
C ALA A 38 -12.06 -11.10 -0.92
N ALA A 39 -11.98 -11.85 -2.03
CA ALA A 39 -12.65 -13.13 -2.16
C ALA A 39 -12.11 -14.19 -1.18
N ALA A 40 -10.79 -14.22 -0.94
CA ALA A 40 -10.16 -15.18 -0.04
C ALA A 40 -10.47 -14.92 1.43
N ILE A 41 -10.54 -13.65 1.85
CA ILE A 41 -10.94 -13.26 3.21
C ILE A 41 -12.44 -13.44 3.41
N GLY A 42 -13.24 -13.15 2.39
CA GLY A 42 -14.70 -13.21 2.46
C GLY A 42 -15.31 -11.99 3.19
N PRO A 43 -16.57 -12.11 3.65
CA PRO A 43 -17.28 -11.01 4.28
C PRO A 43 -16.61 -10.52 5.57
N VAL A 44 -16.60 -9.21 5.76
CA VAL A 44 -16.12 -8.53 6.97
C VAL A 44 -17.13 -7.49 7.43
N ASP A 45 -17.09 -7.10 8.71
CA ASP A 45 -18.01 -6.11 9.26
C ASP A 45 -17.60 -4.66 8.96
N ARG A 46 -16.30 -4.43 8.73
CA ARG A 46 -15.73 -3.09 8.56
C ARG A 46 -14.44 -3.13 7.75
N VAL A 47 -14.26 -2.11 6.91
CA VAL A 47 -13.03 -1.84 6.16
C VAL A 47 -12.45 -0.50 6.58
N VAL A 48 -11.19 -0.51 7.01
CA VAL A 48 -10.39 0.69 7.30
C VAL A 48 -9.16 0.65 6.41
N SER A 49 -8.79 1.79 5.83
CA SER A 49 -7.66 1.87 4.90
C SER A 49 -6.81 3.11 5.15
N SER A 50 -5.57 3.06 4.68
CA SER A 50 -4.79 4.26 4.39
C SER A 50 -5.56 5.16 3.41
N PRO A 51 -5.43 6.50 3.47
CA PRO A 51 -6.04 7.38 2.49
C PRO A 51 -5.38 7.31 1.10
N LEU A 52 -4.22 6.66 0.95
CA LEU A 52 -3.54 6.54 -0.36
C LEU A 52 -4.37 5.71 -1.35
N LEU A 53 -4.48 6.20 -2.58
CA LEU A 53 -5.30 5.67 -3.66
C LEU A 53 -5.10 4.17 -3.85
N ARG A 54 -3.86 3.69 -3.91
CA ARG A 54 -3.54 2.25 -4.04
C ARG A 54 -4.15 1.40 -2.92
N ALA A 55 -4.20 1.91 -1.69
CA ALA A 55 -4.78 1.22 -0.55
C ALA A 55 -6.31 1.28 -0.60
N VAL A 56 -6.88 2.46 -0.89
CA VAL A 56 -8.34 2.64 -1.08
C VAL A 56 -8.86 1.72 -2.18
N ARG A 57 -8.21 1.69 -3.35
CA ARG A 57 -8.56 0.84 -4.49
C ARG A 57 -8.51 -0.65 -4.17
N THR A 58 -7.56 -1.05 -3.31
CA THR A 58 -7.51 -2.42 -2.80
C THR A 58 -8.70 -2.71 -1.86
N ALA A 59 -9.01 -1.76 -0.98
CA ALA A 59 -10.08 -1.87 0.00
C ALA A 59 -11.49 -1.85 -0.63
N GLU A 60 -11.68 -1.14 -1.73
CA GLU A 60 -12.94 -1.10 -2.49
C GLU A 60 -13.39 -2.48 -2.98
N ALA A 61 -12.45 -3.42 -3.18
CA ALA A 61 -12.77 -4.79 -3.61
C ALA A 61 -13.59 -5.59 -2.59
N PHE A 62 -13.66 -5.15 -1.33
CA PHE A 62 -14.51 -5.76 -0.30
C PHE A 62 -15.99 -5.35 -0.40
N GLY A 63 -16.33 -4.40 -1.28
CA GLY A 63 -17.73 -4.02 -1.56
C GLY A 63 -18.44 -3.30 -0.40
N LEU A 64 -17.68 -2.72 0.53
CA LEU A 64 -18.18 -1.95 1.67
C LEU A 64 -17.67 -0.51 1.62
N ASP A 65 -18.30 0.37 2.40
CA ASP A 65 -17.80 1.73 2.61
C ASP A 65 -16.41 1.69 3.26
N VAL A 66 -15.43 2.32 2.61
CA VAL A 66 -14.04 2.36 3.06
C VAL A 66 -13.85 3.58 3.95
N LYS A 67 -13.56 3.37 5.23
CA LYS A 67 -13.16 4.45 6.14
C LYS A 67 -11.66 4.66 6.07
N THR A 68 -11.23 5.83 5.62
CA THR A 68 -9.81 6.19 5.61
C THR A 68 -9.35 6.68 6.99
N ASP A 69 -8.08 6.44 7.32
CA ASP A 69 -7.44 6.90 8.55
C ASP A 69 -5.95 7.18 8.29
N ASP A 70 -5.52 8.43 8.48
CA ASP A 70 -4.17 8.90 8.16
C ASP A 70 -3.08 8.19 8.97
N ARG A 71 -3.42 7.56 10.10
CA ARG A 71 -2.47 6.76 10.89
C ARG A 71 -1.98 5.51 10.15
N TRP A 72 -2.64 5.14 9.05
CA TRP A 72 -2.28 4.02 8.17
C TRP A 72 -1.49 4.46 6.93
N LEU A 73 -1.08 5.72 6.84
CA LEU A 73 -0.20 6.17 5.77
C LEU A 73 1.15 5.42 5.83
N GLU A 74 1.68 5.06 4.65
CA GLU A 74 3.04 4.51 4.51
C GLU A 74 4.09 5.49 5.04
N LEU A 75 5.30 5.01 5.34
CA LEU A 75 6.42 5.87 5.68
C LEU A 75 6.58 7.03 4.68
N ASP A 76 6.93 8.21 5.20
CA ASP A 76 7.29 9.35 4.38
C ASP A 76 8.77 9.28 4.06
N TYR A 77 9.10 8.82 2.85
CA TYR A 77 10.48 8.74 2.39
C TYR A 77 11.02 10.09 1.89
N GLY A 78 10.20 11.15 1.89
CA GLY A 78 10.59 12.48 1.44
C GLY A 78 11.15 12.46 0.02
N ASP A 79 12.35 13.02 -0.16
CA ASP A 79 13.02 13.11 -1.45
C ASP A 79 13.44 11.75 -2.04
N LEU A 80 13.35 10.66 -1.27
CA LEU A 80 13.64 9.30 -1.74
C LEU A 80 12.44 8.63 -2.42
N ASP A 81 11.25 9.22 -2.37
CA ASP A 81 10.10 8.70 -3.11
C ASP A 81 10.38 8.62 -4.61
N GLY A 82 10.07 7.48 -5.22
CA GLY A 82 10.33 7.21 -6.63
C GLY A 82 11.79 6.84 -6.96
N THR A 83 12.70 6.82 -5.98
CA THR A 83 14.05 6.30 -6.18
C THR A 83 14.07 4.77 -6.19
N SER A 84 15.02 4.18 -6.91
CA SER A 84 15.22 2.72 -6.88
C SER A 84 15.60 2.26 -5.47
N VAL A 85 14.97 1.19 -4.98
CA VAL A 85 15.31 0.61 -3.66
C VAL A 85 16.77 0.15 -3.58
N PHE A 86 17.41 -0.11 -4.73
CA PHE A 86 18.80 -0.52 -4.83
C PHE A 86 19.78 0.65 -4.70
N ASP A 87 19.31 1.88 -4.91
CA ASP A 87 20.13 3.10 -4.83
C ASP A 87 20.09 3.72 -3.42
N VAL A 88 19.20 3.24 -2.55
CA VAL A 88 19.06 3.73 -1.18
C VAL A 88 20.24 3.23 -0.31
N PRO A 89 21.02 4.12 0.31
CA PRO A 89 22.15 3.72 1.15
C PRO A 89 21.74 2.78 2.30
N SER A 90 22.57 1.77 2.58
CA SER A 90 22.33 0.81 3.68
C SER A 90 22.18 1.48 5.04
N SER A 91 22.87 2.60 5.27
CA SER A 91 22.76 3.42 6.48
C SER A 91 21.35 3.98 6.67
N THR A 92 20.69 4.41 5.60
CA THR A 92 19.31 4.92 5.64
C THR A 92 18.35 3.82 6.10
N TRP A 93 18.50 2.60 5.58
CA TRP A 93 17.70 1.45 6.01
C TRP A 93 17.94 1.03 7.47
N VAL A 94 19.15 1.27 8.00
CA VAL A 94 19.43 1.04 9.43
C VAL A 94 18.74 2.09 10.28
N GLN A 95 18.79 3.36 9.88
CA GLN A 95 18.16 4.47 10.59
C GLN A 95 16.64 4.26 10.70
N TRP A 96 15.93 3.98 9.61
CA TRP A 96 14.47 3.77 9.63
C TRP A 96 14.02 2.57 10.47
N ARG A 97 14.88 1.57 10.68
CA ARG A 97 14.55 0.42 11.53
C ARG A 97 14.68 0.72 13.02
N ALA A 98 15.33 1.82 13.37
CA ALA A 98 15.58 2.23 14.75
C ALA A 98 14.57 3.29 15.25
N ASP A 99 13.78 3.87 14.35
CA ASP A 99 12.66 4.77 14.64
C ASP A 99 11.38 3.99 15.02
#